data_AF-A0A0B7ATE6-F1
#
_entry.id   AF-A0A0B7ATE6-F1
#
_cell.length_a   1.000
_cell.length_b   1.000
_cell.length_c   1.000
_cell.angle_alpha   90.00
_cell.angle_beta   90.00
_cell.angle_gamma   90.00
#
_symmetry.space_group_name_H-M   'P 1'
#
loop_
_entity.id
_entity.type
_entity.pdbx_description
1 polymer ?
#
loop_
_entity_poly.entity_id
_entity_poly.type
_entity_poly.pdbx_seq_one_letter_code
_entity_poly.pdbx_strand_id
1 'polypeptide(L)'
;SVCDFEKLYVLDLSNNIKVRSLPTEMGKLKNLCRLKVDCINVNDVKLQKLITSLNNGAKDVRASSVTGYLEKKFRKYVYPGILKIVVLGCKNKDDYCIVHEIANSRKCRKSEHKSMTVTKVISEQRQLEFEIWELPDTKVTSVILPCFLTLNSLYLIVHDVSNYGDDLQSVFAKISSIQAYILCPHIMIVCIYSRSVNRDDMLKMETKISLAFPNAMIVSVLSGVRECFSILRQQIYTAYETIRDVKYGKTVKLCDRQVPSKFLEVVRNVRKLNKNICTMEELLKAAGCRSEDLKDAVDKNLTLHEFMLQTGTMLHFSNH
;
A
#
# COMPACT_ATOMS: atom_id res chain seq x y z
N SER A 1 -25.92 -18.18 16.64
CA SER A 1 -25.54 -19.30 15.73
C SER A 1 -24.29 -19.98 16.28
N VAL A 2 -23.97 -21.21 15.86
CA VAL A 2 -22.66 -21.86 16.17
C VAL A 2 -21.50 -20.98 15.71
N CYS A 3 -21.70 -20.22 14.63
CA CYS A 3 -20.72 -19.30 14.06
C CYS A 3 -20.40 -18.08 14.95
N ASP A 4 -21.14 -17.84 16.03
CA ASP A 4 -20.95 -16.69 16.92
C ASP A 4 -20.19 -17.07 18.21
N PHE A 5 -19.76 -18.33 18.36
CA PHE A 5 -18.96 -18.78 19.50
C PHE A 5 -17.49 -18.39 19.36
N GLU A 6 -17.12 -17.24 19.94
CA GLU A 6 -15.76 -16.70 19.89
C GLU A 6 -14.67 -17.67 20.41
N LYS A 7 -15.02 -18.54 21.37
CA LYS A 7 -14.10 -19.51 22.02
C LYS A 7 -14.27 -20.94 21.52
N LEU A 8 -14.79 -21.15 20.31
CA LEU A 8 -14.93 -22.49 19.73
C LEU A 8 -13.61 -22.98 19.13
N TYR A 9 -12.92 -23.88 19.84
CA TYR A 9 -11.64 -24.46 19.41
C TYR A 9 -11.77 -25.73 18.55
N VAL A 10 -12.86 -26.47 18.72
CA VAL A 10 -13.14 -27.73 18.02
C VAL A 10 -14.57 -27.72 17.50
N LEU A 11 -14.76 -28.07 16.23
CA LEU A 11 -16.06 -28.25 15.61
C LEU A 11 -16.07 -29.56 14.82
N ASP A 12 -17.04 -30.42 15.11
CA ASP A 12 -17.25 -31.70 14.43
C ASP A 12 -18.54 -31.62 13.61
N LEU A 13 -18.39 -31.70 12.28
CA LEU A 13 -19.49 -31.77 11.32
C LEU A 13 -19.46 -33.10 10.54
N SER A 14 -18.63 -34.06 10.95
CA SER A 14 -18.46 -35.33 10.24
C SER A 14 -19.78 -36.08 10.06
N ASN A 15 -19.86 -36.89 9.00
CA ASN A 15 -21.01 -37.75 8.65
C ASN A 15 -22.33 -37.02 8.33
N ASN A 16 -22.32 -35.68 8.24
CA ASN A 16 -23.48 -34.89 7.81
C ASN A 16 -23.63 -34.89 6.28
N ILE A 17 -23.86 -36.07 5.68
CA ILE A 17 -23.88 -36.31 4.21
C ILE A 17 -24.87 -35.44 3.41
N LYS A 18 -25.87 -34.84 4.08
CA LYS A 18 -26.86 -33.94 3.47
C LYS A 18 -26.37 -32.49 3.36
N VAL A 19 -25.26 -32.13 4.01
CA VAL A 19 -24.70 -30.77 3.99
C VAL A 19 -24.03 -30.50 2.64
N ARG A 20 -24.64 -29.61 1.84
CA ARG A 20 -24.16 -29.18 0.50
C ARG A 20 -23.47 -27.82 0.48
N SER A 21 -23.42 -27.14 1.61
CA SER A 21 -22.73 -25.86 1.79
C SER A 21 -22.35 -25.68 3.26
N LEU A 22 -21.26 -24.94 3.50
CA LEU A 22 -20.95 -24.42 4.84
C LEU A 22 -21.33 -22.93 4.89
N PRO A 23 -21.98 -22.44 5.95
CA PRO A 23 -22.31 -21.03 6.08
C PRO A 23 -21.04 -20.18 6.13
N THR A 24 -21.04 -19.06 5.39
CA THR A 24 -19.87 -18.16 5.29
C THR A 24 -19.52 -17.53 6.64
N GLU A 25 -20.50 -17.43 7.52
CA GLU A 25 -20.42 -17.01 8.91
C GLU A 25 -19.42 -17.84 9.73
N MET A 26 -19.11 -19.09 9.34
CA MET A 26 -18.05 -19.88 9.98
C MET A 26 -16.67 -19.22 9.86
N GLY A 27 -16.49 -18.27 8.94
CA GLY A 27 -15.30 -17.41 8.88
C GLY A 27 -15.09 -16.54 10.13
N LYS A 28 -16.12 -16.33 10.95
CA LYS A 28 -15.99 -15.65 12.26
C LYS A 28 -15.24 -16.49 13.31
N LEU A 29 -15.11 -17.81 13.10
CA LEU A 29 -14.54 -18.75 14.08
C LEU A 29 -13.00 -18.67 14.12
N LYS A 30 -12.45 -17.50 14.50
CA LYS A 30 -11.01 -17.18 14.47
C LYS A 30 -10.15 -18.07 15.38
N ASN A 31 -10.76 -18.69 16.40
CA ASN A 31 -10.09 -19.59 17.34
C ASN A 31 -10.25 -21.09 17.00
N LEU A 32 -10.89 -21.44 15.88
CA LEU A 32 -11.12 -22.84 15.50
C LEU A 32 -9.82 -23.54 15.08
N CYS A 33 -9.25 -24.32 15.99
CA CYS A 33 -8.02 -25.09 15.76
C CYS A 33 -8.29 -26.42 15.05
N ARG A 34 -9.42 -27.08 15.34
CA ARG A 34 -9.77 -28.39 14.76
C ARG A 34 -11.18 -28.36 14.16
N LEU A 35 -11.26 -28.66 12.87
CA LEU A 35 -12.50 -28.82 12.13
C LEU A 35 -12.50 -30.24 11.54
N LYS A 36 -13.50 -31.05 11.89
CA LYS A 36 -13.73 -32.36 11.25
C LYS A 36 -14.90 -32.23 10.29
N VAL A 37 -14.68 -32.64 9.05
CA VAL A 37 -15.62 -32.50 7.93
C VAL A 37 -15.62 -33.75 7.04
N ASP A 38 -15.41 -34.91 7.68
CA ASP A 38 -15.45 -36.21 7.03
C ASP A 38 -16.85 -36.49 6.47
N CYS A 39 -16.91 -37.09 5.27
CA CYS A 39 -18.16 -37.38 4.56
C CYS A 39 -19.06 -36.17 4.24
N ILE A 40 -18.54 -34.93 4.29
CA ILE A 40 -19.23 -33.74 3.76
C ILE A 40 -18.86 -33.54 2.29
N ASN A 41 -19.85 -33.20 1.46
CA ASN A 41 -19.66 -32.89 0.04
C ASN A 41 -20.42 -31.61 -0.35
N VAL A 42 -19.69 -30.49 -0.43
CA VAL A 42 -20.21 -29.15 -0.74
C VAL A 42 -20.13 -28.81 -2.23
N ASN A 43 -21.11 -28.04 -2.69
CA ASN A 43 -21.22 -27.63 -4.10
C ASN A 43 -20.13 -26.64 -4.54
N ASP A 44 -19.47 -25.96 -3.60
CA ASP A 44 -18.36 -25.04 -3.90
C ASP A 44 -17.07 -25.83 -4.16
N VAL A 45 -16.69 -25.94 -5.43
CA VAL A 45 -15.50 -26.68 -5.91
C VAL A 45 -14.20 -26.26 -5.21
N LYS A 46 -14.02 -24.97 -4.86
CA LYS A 46 -12.79 -24.50 -4.19
C LYS A 46 -12.80 -24.88 -2.71
N LEU A 47 -13.94 -24.75 -2.05
CA LEU A 47 -14.13 -25.18 -0.66
C LEU A 47 -14.03 -26.71 -0.53
N GLN A 48 -14.61 -27.46 -1.47
CA GLN A 48 -14.54 -28.93 -1.48
C GLN A 48 -13.09 -29.41 -1.64
N LYS A 49 -12.28 -28.77 -2.47
CA LYS A 49 -10.83 -29.06 -2.56
C LYS A 49 -10.13 -28.86 -1.21
N LEU A 50 -10.41 -27.76 -0.50
CA LEU A 50 -9.86 -27.53 0.84
C LEU A 50 -10.32 -28.59 1.86
N ILE A 51 -11.60 -28.98 1.83
CA ILE A 51 -12.15 -30.05 2.69
C ILE A 51 -11.46 -31.39 2.40
N THR A 52 -11.34 -31.78 1.13
CA THR A 52 -10.65 -33.02 0.74
C THR A 52 -9.17 -32.99 1.16
N SER A 53 -8.46 -31.89 0.97
CA SER A 53 -7.07 -31.76 1.42
C SER A 53 -6.92 -31.79 2.95
N LEU A 54 -7.89 -31.23 3.69
CA LEU A 54 -7.92 -31.27 5.15
C LEU A 54 -8.12 -32.70 5.67
N ASN A 55 -9.11 -33.42 5.14
CA ASN A 55 -9.39 -34.80 5.52
C ASN A 55 -8.23 -35.76 5.16
N ASN A 56 -7.52 -35.48 4.05
CA ASN A 56 -6.32 -36.21 3.64
C ASN A 56 -5.05 -35.84 4.45
N GLY A 57 -5.14 -34.94 5.43
CA GLY A 57 -4.00 -34.56 6.28
C GLY A 57 -2.88 -33.79 5.56
N ALA A 58 -3.22 -33.02 4.51
CA ALA A 58 -2.23 -32.23 3.79
C ALA A 58 -1.55 -31.20 4.71
N LYS A 59 -0.20 -31.20 4.75
CA LYS A 59 0.61 -30.44 5.74
C LYS A 59 0.26 -28.95 5.85
N ASP A 60 -0.11 -28.32 4.74
CA ASP A 60 -0.38 -26.89 4.62
C ASP A 60 -1.87 -26.52 4.77
N VAL A 61 -2.76 -27.51 4.93
CA VAL A 61 -4.20 -27.29 5.06
C VAL A 61 -4.66 -27.58 6.49
N ARG A 62 -5.28 -26.58 7.12
CA ARG A 62 -5.75 -26.62 8.51
C ARG A 62 -7.19 -26.13 8.59
N ALA A 63 -7.81 -26.22 9.77
CA ALA A 63 -9.13 -25.63 10.01
C ALA A 63 -9.19 -24.14 9.61
N SER A 64 -8.11 -23.40 9.88
CA SER A 64 -7.92 -21.99 9.48
C SER A 64 -7.93 -21.75 7.97
N SER A 65 -7.55 -22.74 7.15
CA SER A 65 -7.60 -22.64 5.69
C SER A 65 -9.06 -22.66 5.20
N VAL A 66 -9.91 -23.44 5.85
CA VAL A 66 -11.36 -23.52 5.57
C VAL A 66 -12.09 -22.30 6.09
N THR A 67 -11.88 -21.90 7.36
CA THR A 67 -12.52 -20.71 7.91
C THR A 67 -12.04 -19.43 7.22
N GLY A 68 -10.76 -19.31 6.88
CA GLY A 68 -10.24 -18.18 6.10
C GLY A 68 -10.85 -18.06 4.70
N TYR A 69 -11.14 -19.18 4.03
CA TYR A 69 -11.88 -19.15 2.75
C TYR A 69 -13.32 -18.65 2.94
N LEU A 70 -14.00 -19.12 3.99
CA LEU A 70 -15.36 -18.69 4.32
C LEU A 70 -15.41 -17.22 4.77
N GLU A 71 -14.42 -16.74 5.52
CA GLU A 71 -14.26 -15.33 5.90
C GLU A 71 -14.08 -14.44 4.67
N LYS A 72 -13.22 -14.84 3.73
CA LYS A 72 -13.02 -14.10 2.47
C LYS A 72 -14.32 -13.94 1.66
N LYS A 73 -15.21 -14.94 1.70
CA LYS A 73 -16.56 -14.84 1.12
C LYS A 73 -17.49 -13.95 1.94
N PHE A 74 -17.57 -14.18 3.26
CA PHE A 74 -18.44 -13.43 4.18
C PHE A 74 -18.18 -11.93 4.11
N ARG A 75 -16.91 -11.54 4.24
CA ARG A 75 -16.44 -10.13 4.24
C ARG A 75 -16.18 -9.57 2.84
N LYS A 76 -16.51 -10.32 1.78
CA LYS A 76 -16.39 -9.96 0.36
C LYS A 76 -15.01 -9.35 0.03
N TYR A 77 -13.96 -10.15 0.17
CA TYR A 77 -12.59 -9.68 -0.04
C TYR A 77 -12.34 -9.22 -1.49
N VAL A 78 -11.61 -8.12 -1.63
CA VAL A 78 -11.28 -7.44 -2.89
C VAL A 78 -9.81 -7.01 -2.89
N TYR A 79 -9.23 -6.85 -4.08
CA TYR A 79 -7.92 -6.22 -4.22
C TYR A 79 -8.08 -4.70 -4.08
N PRO A 80 -7.27 -4.00 -3.25
CA PRO A 80 -7.50 -2.60 -2.95
C PRO A 80 -7.11 -1.68 -4.11
N GLY A 81 -6.07 -2.02 -4.88
CA GLY A 81 -5.62 -1.21 -6.02
C GLY A 81 -5.18 0.20 -5.62
N ILE A 82 -4.62 0.39 -4.43
CA ILE A 82 -4.16 1.71 -3.93
C ILE A 82 -2.71 1.59 -3.47
N LEU A 83 -1.86 2.50 -3.94
CA LEU A 83 -0.50 2.71 -3.43
C LEU A 83 -0.32 4.18 -3.01
N LYS A 84 0.14 4.38 -1.77
CA LYS A 84 0.63 5.67 -1.28
C LYS A 84 2.04 5.91 -1.78
N ILE A 85 2.26 7.08 -2.37
CA ILE A 85 3.56 7.54 -2.86
C ILE A 85 3.92 8.79 -2.06
N VAL A 86 5.13 8.86 -1.52
CA VAL A 86 5.63 10.03 -0.77
C VAL A 86 6.81 10.61 -1.53
N VAL A 87 6.70 11.85 -1.99
CA VAL A 87 7.68 12.51 -2.86
C VAL A 87 8.42 13.60 -2.08
N LEU A 88 9.75 13.49 -2.05
CA LEU A 88 10.66 14.41 -1.35
C LEU A 88 11.57 15.11 -2.36
N GLY A 89 11.60 16.44 -2.35
CA GLY A 89 12.49 17.22 -3.19
C GLY A 89 11.89 17.76 -4.50
N CYS A 90 10.57 17.84 -4.62
CA CYS A 90 9.93 18.58 -5.72
C CYS A 90 10.30 20.07 -5.66
N LYS A 91 11.37 20.48 -6.35
CA LYS A 91 11.64 21.88 -6.66
C LYS A 91 11.85 22.07 -8.14
N ASN A 92 11.03 22.96 -8.67
CA ASN A 92 10.99 23.32 -10.06
C ASN A 92 11.90 24.52 -10.28
N LYS A 93 13.13 24.29 -10.77
CA LYS A 93 13.69 25.27 -11.70
C LYS A 93 12.94 25.06 -13.02
N ASP A 94 12.52 26.15 -13.65
CA ASP A 94 11.77 26.14 -14.92
C ASP A 94 10.34 25.55 -14.87
N ASP A 95 9.56 25.89 -13.82
CA ASP A 95 8.12 25.59 -13.61
C ASP A 95 7.67 24.10 -13.51
N TYR A 96 8.46 23.11 -13.91
CA TYR A 96 8.29 21.73 -13.44
C TYR A 96 6.98 21.03 -13.91
N CYS A 97 6.46 19.98 -13.25
CA CYS A 97 6.84 19.35 -11.97
C CYS A 97 6.62 17.83 -12.05
N ILE A 98 7.43 17.03 -11.34
CA ILE A 98 7.38 15.56 -11.41
C ILE A 98 6.02 14.96 -11.01
N VAL A 99 5.34 15.51 -10.00
CA VAL A 99 4.01 15.03 -9.58
C VAL A 99 2.94 15.35 -10.62
N HIS A 100 3.04 16.50 -11.29
CA HIS A 100 2.15 16.86 -12.41
C HIS A 100 2.38 15.98 -13.64
N GLU A 101 3.63 15.60 -13.93
CA GLU A 101 3.98 14.70 -15.03
C GLU A 101 3.53 13.25 -14.76
N ILE A 102 3.70 12.75 -13.53
CA ILE A 102 3.12 11.45 -13.10
C ILE A 102 1.58 11.49 -13.21
N ALA A 103 0.95 12.60 -12.83
CA ALA A 103 -0.50 12.80 -12.96
C ALA A 103 -0.99 13.12 -14.38
N ASN A 104 -0.08 13.33 -15.35
CA ASN A 104 -0.39 13.83 -16.70
C ASN A 104 -1.27 15.12 -16.70
N SER A 105 -1.09 15.97 -15.69
CA SER A 105 -1.91 17.16 -15.45
C SER A 105 -1.33 18.38 -16.15
N ARG A 106 -2.15 19.10 -16.93
CA ARG A 106 -1.76 20.34 -17.62
C ARG A 106 -1.70 21.59 -16.72
N LYS A 107 -2.01 21.47 -15.42
CA LYS A 107 -2.16 22.62 -14.51
C LYS A 107 -0.90 22.87 -13.69
N CYS A 108 0.12 23.51 -14.29
CA CYS A 108 1.10 24.25 -13.50
C CYS A 108 0.43 25.51 -12.95
N ARG A 109 0.34 25.64 -11.62
CA ARG A 109 0.07 26.93 -10.96
C ARG A 109 1.40 27.46 -10.44
N LYS A 110 1.74 28.70 -10.82
CA LYS A 110 2.95 29.44 -10.38
C LYS A 110 2.94 29.84 -8.89
N SER A 111 2.34 29.03 -8.04
CA SER A 111 2.44 29.19 -6.59
C SER A 111 3.76 28.59 -6.13
N GLU A 112 4.54 29.37 -5.39
CA GLU A 112 5.70 28.87 -4.67
C GLU A 112 5.29 27.61 -3.87
N HIS A 113 6.00 26.48 -4.05
CA HIS A 113 5.73 25.22 -3.35
C HIS A 113 6.10 25.36 -1.84
N LYS A 114 5.26 26.10 -1.10
CA LYS A 114 5.36 26.39 0.33
C LYS A 114 4.49 25.48 1.19
N SER A 115 3.55 24.76 0.58
CA SER A 115 2.65 23.80 1.23
C SER A 115 2.86 22.40 0.68
N MET A 116 2.60 21.41 1.53
CA MET A 116 2.33 20.04 1.11
C MET A 116 1.09 19.98 0.21
N THR A 117 1.10 19.04 -0.74
CA THR A 117 0.03 18.77 -1.70
C THR A 117 -0.26 17.27 -1.79
N VAL A 118 -1.50 16.91 -2.09
CA VAL A 118 -1.90 15.52 -2.33
C VAL A 118 -2.52 15.44 -3.72
N THR A 119 -1.96 14.58 -4.58
CA THR A 119 -2.41 14.38 -5.96
C THR A 119 -2.84 12.93 -6.15
N LYS A 120 -4.09 12.74 -6.51
CA LYS A 120 -4.65 11.43 -6.85
C LYS A 120 -4.53 11.15 -8.34
N VAL A 121 -3.97 10.00 -8.69
CA VAL A 121 -3.83 9.53 -10.08
C VAL A 121 -4.54 8.18 -10.22
N ILE A 122 -5.42 8.03 -11.21
CA ILE A 122 -6.16 6.78 -11.46
C ILE A 122 -5.72 6.21 -12.81
N SER A 123 -5.47 4.90 -12.84
CA SER A 123 -5.21 4.11 -14.04
C SER A 123 -6.34 3.09 -14.21
N GLU A 124 -7.36 3.45 -15.00
CA GLU A 124 -8.54 2.60 -15.25
C GLU A 124 -8.15 1.26 -15.88
N GLN A 125 -7.18 1.28 -16.80
CA GLN A 125 -6.63 0.09 -17.46
C GLN A 125 -6.03 -0.92 -16.47
N ARG A 126 -5.44 -0.46 -15.35
CA ARG A 126 -4.83 -1.32 -14.33
C ARG A 126 -5.66 -1.44 -13.05
N GLN A 127 -6.83 -0.79 -12.98
CA GLN A 127 -7.66 -0.68 -11.77
C GLN A 127 -6.84 -0.25 -10.54
N LEU A 128 -5.96 0.73 -10.75
CA LEU A 128 -4.93 1.15 -9.79
C LEU A 128 -4.99 2.66 -9.55
N GLU A 129 -4.81 3.04 -8.29
CA GLU A 129 -4.87 4.40 -7.79
C GLU A 129 -3.59 4.74 -7.02
N PHE A 130 -3.00 5.89 -7.33
CA PHE A 130 -1.87 6.46 -6.60
C PHE A 130 -2.34 7.66 -5.77
N GLU A 131 -2.05 7.62 -4.47
CA GLU A 131 -2.21 8.75 -3.55
C GLU A 131 -0.83 9.38 -3.36
N ILE A 132 -0.52 10.43 -4.13
CA ILE A 132 0.80 11.04 -4.19
C ILE A 132 0.88 12.22 -3.22
N TRP A 133 1.58 12.02 -2.12
CA TRP A 133 1.90 13.02 -1.11
C TRP A 133 3.21 13.73 -1.48
N GLU A 134 3.11 14.99 -1.86
CA GLU A 134 4.24 15.84 -2.23
C GLU A 134 4.61 16.72 -1.03
N LEU A 135 5.85 16.59 -0.55
CA LEU A 135 6.37 17.42 0.53
C LEU A 135 7.40 18.42 -0.04
N PRO A 136 7.29 19.71 0.30
CA PRO A 136 8.21 20.74 -0.20
C PRO A 136 9.60 20.53 0.39
N ASP A 137 10.67 20.95 -0.30
CA ASP A 137 12.03 20.80 0.25
C ASP A 137 12.36 21.95 1.23
N THR A 138 12.03 21.78 2.50
CA THR A 138 12.16 22.78 3.58
C THR A 138 12.62 22.17 4.90
N LYS A 139 13.13 22.99 5.83
CA LYS A 139 13.48 22.55 7.19
C LYS A 139 12.29 22.03 8.00
N VAL A 140 11.05 22.43 7.67
CA VAL A 140 9.83 21.94 8.33
C VAL A 140 9.55 20.49 7.92
N THR A 141 9.93 20.12 6.70
CA THR A 141 9.64 18.81 6.11
C THR A 141 10.29 17.67 6.87
N SER A 142 11.51 17.81 7.38
CA SER A 142 12.15 16.78 8.20
C SER A 142 11.45 16.56 9.55
N VAL A 143 10.83 17.61 10.11
CA VAL A 143 10.07 17.52 11.38
C VAL A 143 8.76 16.77 11.17
N ILE A 144 8.05 17.03 10.07
CA ILE A 144 6.75 16.40 9.80
C ILE A 144 6.85 15.06 9.07
N LEU A 145 7.98 14.74 8.41
CA LEU A 145 8.17 13.53 7.61
C LEU A 145 7.70 12.24 8.32
N PRO A 146 7.99 11.99 9.62
CA PRO A 146 7.53 10.79 10.31
C PRO A 146 6.01 10.55 10.24
N CYS A 147 5.20 11.61 10.15
CA CYS A 147 3.73 11.50 10.01
C CYS A 147 3.30 10.80 8.71
N PHE A 148 4.16 10.80 7.69
CA PHE A 148 3.92 10.25 6.36
C PHE A 148 4.58 8.88 6.17
N LEU A 149 5.52 8.51 7.04
CA LEU A 149 6.28 7.27 6.97
C LEU A 149 5.40 6.09 7.37
N THR A 150 5.02 5.30 6.38
CA THR A 150 4.19 4.10 6.52
C THR A 150 4.80 2.91 5.79
N LEU A 151 4.56 1.70 6.31
CA LEU A 151 4.91 0.47 5.61
C LEU A 151 4.20 0.40 4.25
N ASN A 152 4.76 -0.41 3.33
CA ASN A 152 4.16 -0.70 2.02
C ASN A 152 3.87 0.56 1.15
N SER A 153 4.58 1.66 1.40
CA SER A 153 4.52 2.91 0.62
C SER A 153 5.77 3.06 -0.25
N LEU A 154 5.67 3.77 -1.36
CA LEU A 154 6.80 4.06 -2.25
C LEU A 154 7.34 5.47 -2.00
N TYR A 155 8.64 5.58 -1.70
CA TYR A 155 9.31 6.85 -1.42
C TYR A 155 10.09 7.32 -2.66
N LEU A 156 9.62 8.41 -3.29
CA LEU A 156 10.30 9.05 -4.41
C LEU A 156 11.21 10.15 -3.87
N ILE A 157 12.51 10.04 -4.13
CA ILE A 157 13.50 11.04 -3.74
C ILE A 157 14.02 11.68 -5.01
N VAL A 158 13.67 12.95 -5.19
CA VAL A 158 14.04 13.73 -6.36
C VAL A 158 15.44 14.30 -6.16
N HIS A 159 16.33 13.99 -7.11
CA HIS A 159 17.67 14.57 -7.20
C HIS A 159 17.80 15.35 -8.51
N ASP A 160 17.90 16.67 -8.43
CA ASP A 160 18.12 17.51 -9.60
C ASP A 160 19.62 17.66 -9.86
N VAL A 161 20.14 16.79 -10.73
CA VAL A 161 21.55 16.76 -11.14
C VAL A 161 21.94 18.08 -11.82
N SER A 162 21.00 18.79 -12.42
CA SER A 162 21.23 20.09 -13.07
C SER A 162 21.59 21.20 -12.08
N ASN A 163 21.17 21.07 -10.81
CA ASN A 163 21.42 22.06 -9.75
C ASN A 163 22.41 21.58 -8.69
N TYR A 164 22.39 20.29 -8.35
CA TYR A 164 23.22 19.71 -7.29
C TYR A 164 24.39 18.87 -7.84
N GLY A 165 24.45 18.65 -9.15
CA GLY A 165 25.50 17.83 -9.77
C GLY A 165 25.54 16.44 -9.17
N ASP A 166 26.73 16.03 -8.75
CA ASP A 166 26.99 14.73 -8.14
C ASP A 166 26.97 14.75 -6.59
N ASP A 167 26.55 15.86 -5.96
CA ASP A 167 26.34 15.94 -4.51
C ASP A 167 25.11 15.11 -4.09
N LEU A 168 25.35 14.04 -3.34
CA LEU A 168 24.32 13.14 -2.84
C LEU A 168 23.98 13.36 -1.36
N GLN A 169 24.49 14.39 -0.68
CA GLN A 169 24.25 14.62 0.76
C GLN A 169 22.76 14.80 1.07
N SER A 170 22.03 15.57 0.25
CA SER A 170 20.57 15.73 0.34
C SER A 170 19.82 14.40 0.17
N VAL A 171 20.24 13.57 -0.80
CA VAL A 171 19.65 12.25 -1.06
C VAL A 171 19.91 11.31 0.12
N PHE A 172 21.16 11.25 0.60
CA PHE A 172 21.56 10.46 1.75
C PHE A 172 20.75 10.82 3.00
N ALA A 173 20.67 12.10 3.36
CA ALA A 173 19.91 12.57 4.51
C ALA A 173 18.42 12.20 4.44
N LYS A 174 17.80 12.30 3.25
CA LYS A 174 16.40 11.87 3.02
C LYS A 174 16.24 10.36 3.17
N ILE A 175 17.16 9.55 2.61
CA ILE A 175 17.15 8.09 2.73
C ILE A 175 17.33 7.64 4.18
N SER A 176 18.34 8.17 4.89
CA SER A 176 18.59 7.86 6.30
C SER A 176 17.40 8.24 7.18
N SER A 177 16.75 9.37 6.91
CA SER A 177 15.54 9.79 7.63
C SER A 177 14.39 8.80 7.46
N ILE A 178 14.20 8.22 6.26
CA ILE A 178 13.17 7.19 6.04
C ILE A 178 13.57 5.87 6.72
N GLN A 179 14.82 5.45 6.58
CA GLN A 179 15.34 4.19 7.12
C GLN A 179 15.38 4.16 8.66
N ALA A 180 15.44 5.32 9.32
CA ALA A 180 15.35 5.42 10.78
C ALA A 180 13.98 5.00 11.35
N TYR A 181 12.90 5.11 10.57
CA TYR A 181 11.54 4.73 11.00
C TYR A 181 11.01 3.48 10.29
N ILE A 182 11.50 3.15 9.09
CA ILE A 182 10.98 2.07 8.27
C ILE A 182 12.05 1.01 8.02
N LEU A 183 11.76 -0.23 8.43
CA LEU A 183 12.58 -1.39 8.09
C LEU A 183 12.39 -1.77 6.61
N CYS A 184 13.47 -1.69 5.83
CA CYS A 184 13.50 -1.97 4.38
C CYS A 184 12.47 -1.14 3.56
N PRO A 185 12.60 0.21 3.51
CA PRO A 185 11.69 1.05 2.74
C PRO A 185 11.85 0.83 1.24
N HIS A 186 10.76 0.97 0.49
CA HIS A 186 10.79 0.95 -0.97
C HIS A 186 11.11 2.35 -1.49
N ILE A 187 12.35 2.54 -1.95
CA ILE A 187 12.88 3.85 -2.38
C ILE A 187 13.11 3.84 -3.89
N MET A 188 12.67 4.91 -4.55
CA MET A 188 12.98 5.25 -5.93
C MET A 188 13.68 6.61 -5.96
N ILE A 189 14.91 6.66 -6.44
CA ILE A 189 15.65 7.90 -6.66
C ILE A 189 15.39 8.35 -8.10
N VAL A 190 14.81 9.54 -8.26
CA VAL A 190 14.52 10.10 -9.59
C VAL A 190 15.52 11.21 -9.89
N CYS A 191 16.40 10.96 -10.85
CA CYS A 191 17.45 11.87 -11.28
C CYS A 191 16.92 12.74 -12.42
N ILE A 192 16.76 14.04 -12.16
CA ILE A 192 16.37 15.02 -13.18
C ILE A 192 17.63 15.65 -13.76
N TYR A 193 17.74 15.63 -15.09
CA TYR A 193 18.84 16.24 -15.83
C TYR A 193 18.35 17.30 -16.81
N SER A 194 19.23 18.24 -17.15
CA SER A 194 19.00 19.17 -18.26
C SER A 194 18.94 18.42 -19.61
N ARG A 195 18.28 19.03 -20.61
CA ARG A 195 18.18 18.46 -21.96
C ARG A 195 19.53 18.36 -22.70
N SER A 196 20.55 19.05 -22.23
CA SER A 196 21.90 19.11 -22.83
C SER A 196 22.91 18.14 -22.21
N VAL A 197 22.49 17.31 -21.24
CA VAL A 197 23.39 16.33 -20.62
C VAL A 197 23.84 15.24 -21.61
N ASN A 198 25.09 14.80 -21.51
CA ASN A 198 25.56 13.62 -22.23
C ASN A 198 25.11 12.33 -21.50
N ARG A 199 24.78 11.28 -22.26
CA ARG A 199 24.45 9.94 -21.75
C ARG A 199 25.57 9.36 -20.90
N ASP A 200 26.84 9.62 -21.23
CA ASP A 200 27.98 9.11 -20.44
C ASP A 200 27.97 9.67 -19.01
N ASP A 201 27.58 10.93 -18.84
CA ASP A 201 27.53 11.57 -17.52
C ASP A 201 26.29 11.14 -16.73
N MET A 202 25.16 10.89 -17.41
CA MET A 202 24.01 10.20 -16.81
C MET A 202 24.41 8.80 -16.29
N LEU A 203 25.11 8.01 -17.10
CA LEU A 203 25.51 6.64 -16.74
C LEU A 203 26.53 6.61 -15.58
N LYS A 204 27.50 7.55 -15.55
CA LYS A 204 28.39 7.75 -14.40
C LYS A 204 27.60 8.06 -13.13
N MET A 205 26.61 8.94 -13.23
CA MET A 205 25.79 9.36 -12.09
C MET A 205 24.88 8.21 -11.60
N GLU A 206 24.23 7.48 -12.49
CA GLU A 206 23.46 6.27 -12.18
C GLU A 206 24.34 5.20 -11.49
N THR A 207 25.57 5.01 -11.98
CA THR A 207 26.54 4.09 -11.37
C THR A 207 26.92 4.54 -9.96
N LYS A 208 27.23 5.83 -9.76
CA LYS A 208 27.55 6.41 -8.45
C LYS A 208 26.39 6.24 -7.45
N ILE A 209 25.15 6.47 -7.89
CA ILE A 209 23.94 6.28 -7.06
C ILE A 209 23.69 4.79 -6.78
N SER A 210 23.89 3.90 -7.75
CA SER A 210 23.75 2.45 -7.58
C SER A 210 24.71 1.90 -6.52
N LEU A 211 25.96 2.38 -6.52
CA LEU A 211 26.97 2.02 -5.52
C LEU A 211 26.64 2.57 -4.12
N ALA A 212 26.14 3.80 -4.04
CA ALA A 212 25.76 4.44 -2.78
C ALA A 212 24.46 3.86 -2.17
N PHE A 213 23.51 3.45 -3.02
CA PHE A 213 22.16 3.06 -2.61
C PHE A 213 21.69 1.78 -3.34
N PRO A 214 22.35 0.63 -3.12
CA PRO A 214 22.13 -0.61 -3.90
C PRO A 214 20.73 -1.23 -3.77
N ASN A 215 19.91 -0.76 -2.82
CA ASN A 215 18.53 -1.20 -2.60
C ASN A 215 17.48 -0.21 -3.15
N ALA A 216 17.90 0.91 -3.76
CA ALA A 216 17.01 1.89 -4.35
C ALA A 216 16.82 1.62 -5.86
N MET A 217 15.59 1.78 -6.35
CA MET A 217 15.34 1.86 -7.79
C MET A 217 15.81 3.23 -8.30
N ILE A 218 16.47 3.28 -9.45
CA ILE A 218 16.97 4.54 -10.03
C ILE A 218 16.22 4.80 -11.34
N VAL A 219 15.73 6.03 -11.52
CA VAL A 219 15.06 6.45 -12.76
C VAL A 219 15.63 7.80 -13.18
N SER A 220 16.24 7.83 -14.36
CA SER A 220 16.72 9.07 -14.97
C SER A 220 15.66 9.68 -15.90
N VAL A 221 15.45 10.99 -15.78
CA VAL A 221 14.50 11.74 -16.61
C VAL A 221 15.12 13.03 -17.14
N LEU A 222 14.86 13.36 -18.40
CA LEU A 222 15.26 14.62 -19.01
C LEU A 222 14.17 15.68 -18.78
N SER A 223 14.56 16.85 -18.29
CA SER A 223 13.62 17.95 -17.99
C SER A 223 12.80 18.35 -19.23
N GLY A 224 11.48 18.37 -19.08
CA GLY A 224 10.54 18.73 -20.14
C GLY A 224 10.47 17.73 -21.31
N VAL A 225 10.93 16.48 -21.19
CA VAL A 225 10.78 15.43 -22.21
C VAL A 225 9.74 14.42 -21.76
N ARG A 226 8.51 14.52 -22.27
CA ARG A 226 7.33 13.77 -21.78
C ARG A 226 7.48 12.26 -21.87
N GLU A 227 8.23 11.78 -22.84
CA GLU A 227 8.54 10.37 -23.06
C GLU A 227 9.24 9.77 -21.83
N CYS A 228 10.17 10.52 -21.20
CA CYS A 228 10.84 10.09 -19.96
C CYS A 228 9.85 9.92 -18.79
N PHE A 229 8.75 10.66 -18.77
CA PHE A 229 7.72 10.54 -17.74
C PHE A 229 6.72 9.42 -18.02
N SER A 230 6.68 8.88 -19.25
CA SER A 230 6.08 7.57 -19.50
C SER A 230 6.90 6.44 -18.86
N ILE A 231 8.25 6.53 -18.96
CA ILE A 231 9.18 5.58 -18.33
C ILE A 231 9.05 5.64 -16.81
N LEU A 232 9.07 6.83 -16.20
CA LEU A 232 8.88 6.99 -14.75
C LEU A 232 7.56 6.36 -14.27
N ARG A 233 6.44 6.62 -14.96
CA ARG A 233 5.15 5.99 -14.62
C ARG A 233 5.20 4.46 -14.75
N GLN A 234 5.85 3.93 -15.79
CA GLN A 234 6.05 2.49 -15.93
C GLN A 234 6.88 1.90 -14.78
N GLN A 235 7.94 2.58 -14.34
CA GLN A 235 8.74 2.14 -13.19
C GLN A 235 7.96 2.21 -11.87
N ILE A 236 7.07 3.19 -11.68
CA ILE A 236 6.14 3.22 -10.53
C ILE A 236 5.17 2.03 -10.56
N TYR A 237 4.64 1.66 -11.73
CA TYR A 237 3.82 0.44 -11.86
C TYR A 237 4.62 -0.83 -11.55
N THR A 238 5.83 -0.97 -12.09
CA THR A 238 6.72 -2.10 -11.81
C THR A 238 7.11 -2.17 -10.33
N ALA A 239 7.30 -1.03 -9.66
CA ALA A 239 7.48 -0.98 -8.20
C ALA A 239 6.23 -1.53 -7.47
N TYR A 240 5.01 -1.09 -7.81
CA TYR A 240 3.78 -1.63 -7.21
C TYR A 240 3.64 -3.16 -7.37
N GLU A 241 4.01 -3.69 -8.55
CA GLU A 241 3.96 -5.12 -8.88
C GLU A 241 5.10 -5.95 -8.22
N THR A 242 6.06 -5.30 -7.55
CA THR A 242 7.22 -5.94 -6.90
C THR A 242 7.33 -5.68 -5.39
N ILE A 243 6.70 -4.63 -4.87
CA ILE A 243 6.57 -4.36 -3.43
C ILE A 243 5.94 -5.58 -2.75
N ARG A 244 6.58 -6.04 -1.67
CA ARG A 244 6.18 -7.21 -0.87
C ARG A 244 5.72 -6.75 0.49
N ASP A 245 4.54 -7.20 0.93
CA ASP A 245 3.96 -6.72 2.18
C ASP A 245 4.80 -7.17 3.38
N VAL A 246 5.38 -6.20 4.08
CA VAL A 246 6.24 -6.41 5.24
C VAL A 246 5.50 -7.16 6.36
N LYS A 247 4.19 -6.92 6.53
CA LYS A 247 3.34 -7.59 7.54
C LYS A 247 3.03 -9.05 7.20
N TYR A 248 3.21 -9.48 5.95
CA TYR A 248 3.06 -10.87 5.51
C TYR A 248 4.43 -11.57 5.33
N GLY A 249 5.45 -11.15 6.09
CA GLY A 249 6.79 -11.73 6.03
C GLY A 249 7.44 -11.60 4.64
N LYS A 250 7.04 -10.57 3.87
CA LYS A 250 7.42 -10.35 2.46
C LYS A 250 6.99 -11.47 1.50
N THR A 251 6.16 -12.43 1.91
CA THR A 251 5.73 -13.55 1.05
C THR A 251 4.73 -13.13 -0.03
N VAL A 252 3.76 -12.28 0.34
CA VAL A 252 2.69 -11.76 -0.52
C VAL A 252 3.12 -10.42 -1.15
N LYS A 253 2.86 -10.22 -2.45
CA LYS A 253 3.01 -8.91 -3.09
C LYS A 253 1.89 -7.96 -2.70
N LEU A 254 2.16 -6.66 -2.63
CA LEU A 254 1.14 -5.66 -2.30
C LEU A 254 -0.03 -5.66 -3.30
N CYS A 255 0.25 -5.89 -4.59
CA CYS A 255 -0.78 -6.03 -5.63
C CYS A 255 -1.71 -7.25 -5.43
N ASP A 256 -1.20 -8.32 -4.80
CA ASP A 256 -1.92 -9.56 -4.57
C ASP A 256 -2.66 -9.57 -3.21
N ARG A 257 -2.46 -8.53 -2.40
CA ARG A 257 -3.10 -8.38 -1.09
C ARG A 257 -4.60 -8.14 -1.27
N GLN A 258 -5.40 -8.94 -0.58
CA GLN A 258 -6.85 -8.77 -0.52
C GLN A 258 -7.27 -8.19 0.84
N VAL A 259 -8.27 -7.30 0.84
CA VAL A 259 -8.89 -6.73 2.04
C VAL A 259 -10.42 -6.86 1.97
N PRO A 260 -11.15 -6.86 3.09
CA PRO A 260 -12.61 -6.75 3.12
C PRO A 260 -13.12 -5.56 2.30
N SER A 261 -14.23 -5.72 1.57
CA SER A 261 -14.80 -4.61 0.78
C SER A 261 -15.13 -3.37 1.64
N LYS A 262 -15.47 -3.57 2.92
CA LYS A 262 -15.76 -2.50 3.87
C LYS A 262 -14.56 -1.58 4.13
N PHE A 263 -13.32 -2.07 4.02
CA PHE A 263 -12.13 -1.25 4.17
C PHE A 263 -12.05 -0.20 3.04
N LEU A 264 -12.32 -0.60 1.79
CA LEU A 264 -12.39 0.34 0.66
C LEU A 264 -13.62 1.26 0.75
N GLU A 265 -14.73 0.80 1.30
CA GLU A 265 -15.91 1.63 1.54
C GLU A 265 -15.59 2.77 2.53
N VAL A 266 -14.96 2.45 3.66
CA VAL A 266 -14.47 3.43 4.64
C VAL A 266 -13.52 4.44 3.99
N VAL A 267 -12.54 3.97 3.22
CA VAL A 267 -11.60 4.85 2.49
C VAL A 267 -12.33 5.80 1.53
N ARG A 268 -13.29 5.29 0.75
CA ARG A 268 -14.11 6.11 -0.16
C ARG A 268 -15.00 7.11 0.57
N ASN A 269 -15.47 6.77 1.77
CA ASN A 269 -16.34 7.65 2.57
C ASN A 269 -15.54 8.78 3.24
N VAL A 270 -14.38 8.46 3.83
CA VAL A 270 -13.47 9.45 4.42
C VAL A 270 -12.95 10.43 3.35
N ARG A 271 -12.61 9.95 2.15
CA ARG A 271 -12.22 10.83 1.03
C ARG A 271 -13.32 11.75 0.48
N LYS A 272 -14.59 11.58 0.89
CA LYS A 272 -15.67 12.56 0.60
C LYS A 272 -15.73 13.70 1.63
N LEU A 273 -15.00 13.58 2.75
CA LEU A 273 -14.93 14.62 3.76
C LEU A 273 -14.15 15.81 3.19
N ASN A 274 -14.83 16.91 2.91
CA ASN A 274 -14.22 18.14 2.42
C ASN A 274 -13.53 18.93 3.56
N LYS A 275 -12.65 18.26 4.32
CA LYS A 275 -11.84 18.84 5.40
C LYS A 275 -10.44 18.21 5.38
N ASN A 276 -9.41 19.04 5.43
CA ASN A 276 -8.01 18.58 5.48
C ASN A 276 -7.60 18.11 6.89
N ILE A 277 -8.27 18.59 7.93
CA ILE A 277 -8.07 18.24 9.34
C ILE A 277 -9.45 18.08 9.97
N CYS A 278 -9.65 17.03 10.76
CA CYS A 278 -10.89 16.74 11.46
C CYS A 278 -10.60 15.99 12.77
N THR A 279 -11.57 15.97 13.69
CA THR A 279 -11.47 15.14 14.90
C THR A 279 -11.66 13.65 14.57
N MET A 280 -11.23 12.76 15.47
CA MET A 280 -11.48 11.32 15.31
C MET A 280 -12.99 11.01 15.24
N GLU A 281 -13.84 11.74 15.96
CA GLU A 281 -15.30 11.58 15.90
C GLU A 281 -15.85 11.94 14.52
N GLU A 282 -15.41 13.06 13.94
CA GLU A 282 -15.80 13.47 12.58
C GLU A 282 -15.34 12.45 11.53
N LEU A 283 -14.12 11.92 11.66
CA LEU A 283 -13.57 10.89 10.78
C LEU A 283 -14.39 9.58 10.87
N LEU A 284 -14.69 9.11 12.07
CA LEU A 284 -15.50 7.90 12.30
C LEU A 284 -16.93 8.05 11.76
N LYS A 285 -17.54 9.22 12.01
CA LYS A 285 -18.87 9.58 11.49
C LYS A 285 -18.88 9.64 9.96
N ALA A 286 -17.85 10.22 9.34
CA ALA A 286 -17.71 10.28 7.88
C ALA A 286 -17.46 8.90 7.28
N ALA A 287 -16.62 8.07 7.91
CA ALA A 287 -16.36 6.69 7.51
C ALA A 287 -17.61 5.78 7.57
N GLY A 288 -18.52 6.05 8.51
CA GLY A 288 -19.64 5.19 8.84
C GLY A 288 -19.20 3.98 9.68
N CYS A 289 -18.29 4.20 10.63
CA CYS A 289 -17.76 3.19 11.55
C CYS A 289 -17.59 3.74 12.98
N ARG A 290 -17.31 2.85 13.94
CA ARG A 290 -17.01 3.16 15.33
C ARG A 290 -15.52 2.95 15.63
N SER A 291 -15.07 3.41 16.81
CA SER A 291 -13.67 3.29 17.22
C SER A 291 -13.18 1.84 17.31
N GLU A 292 -14.08 0.90 17.63
CA GLU A 292 -13.77 -0.53 17.69
C GLU A 292 -13.50 -1.11 16.29
N ASP A 293 -14.20 -0.61 15.28
CA ASP A 293 -14.08 -1.08 13.89
C ASP A 293 -12.70 -0.70 13.30
N LEU A 294 -12.01 0.33 13.82
CA LEU A 294 -10.62 0.63 13.47
C LEU A 294 -9.63 -0.49 13.85
N LYS A 295 -9.99 -1.31 14.85
CA LYS A 295 -9.25 -2.50 15.28
C LYS A 295 -9.68 -3.77 14.54
N ASP A 296 -10.70 -3.69 13.67
CA ASP A 296 -11.04 -4.80 12.78
C ASP A 296 -9.84 -5.12 11.89
N ALA A 297 -9.51 -6.41 11.78
CA ALA A 297 -8.25 -6.89 11.24
C ALA A 297 -8.45 -7.93 10.14
N VAL A 298 -7.50 -7.92 9.21
CA VAL A 298 -7.30 -8.87 8.11
C VAL A 298 -6.11 -9.72 8.49
N ASP A 299 -6.33 -11.03 8.64
CA ASP A 299 -5.42 -11.91 9.37
C ASP A 299 -5.04 -11.31 10.75
N LYS A 300 -3.90 -11.71 11.33
CA LYS A 300 -3.45 -11.19 12.62
C LYS A 300 -2.75 -9.82 12.54
N ASN A 301 -2.53 -9.27 11.33
CA ASN A 301 -1.45 -8.30 11.10
C ASN A 301 -1.83 -6.96 10.44
N LEU A 302 -3.00 -6.82 9.79
CA LEU A 302 -3.43 -5.57 9.12
C LEU A 302 -4.79 -5.10 9.64
N THR A 303 -4.82 -4.02 10.43
CA THR A 303 -6.07 -3.39 10.90
C THR A 303 -6.63 -2.41 9.88
N LEU A 304 -7.89 -2.02 10.03
CA LEU A 304 -8.50 -0.92 9.25
C LEU A 304 -7.71 0.39 9.41
N HIS A 305 -7.31 0.73 10.64
CA HIS A 305 -6.48 1.91 10.92
C HIS A 305 -5.14 1.87 10.17
N GLU A 306 -4.41 0.76 10.24
CA GLU A 306 -3.14 0.57 9.52
C GLU A 306 -3.35 0.65 7.99
N PHE A 307 -4.44 0.06 7.47
CA PHE A 307 -4.80 0.14 6.06
C PHE A 307 -5.09 1.59 5.62
N MET A 308 -5.77 2.39 6.43
CA MET A 308 -6.02 3.81 6.15
C MET A 308 -4.74 4.65 6.16
N LEU A 309 -3.78 4.35 7.05
CA LEU A 309 -2.45 4.97 7.06
C LEU A 309 -1.63 4.60 5.80
N GLN A 310 -1.54 3.31 5.48
CA GLN A 310 -0.79 2.79 4.33
C GLN A 310 -1.36 3.24 2.97
N THR A 311 -2.66 3.51 2.88
CA THR A 311 -3.31 4.06 1.68
C THR A 311 -3.20 5.59 1.59
N GLY A 312 -2.70 6.26 2.64
CA GLY A 312 -2.69 7.72 2.73
C GLY A 312 -4.09 8.33 2.87
N THR A 313 -5.09 7.54 3.30
CA THR A 313 -6.45 8.03 3.55
C THR A 313 -6.53 8.89 4.81
N MET A 314 -5.70 8.56 5.80
CA MET A 314 -5.51 9.36 7.01
C MET A 314 -4.03 9.46 7.32
N LEU A 315 -3.68 10.50 8.07
CA LEU A 315 -2.42 10.59 8.79
C LEU A 315 -2.79 10.75 10.26
N HIS A 316 -2.17 9.96 11.13
CA HIS A 316 -2.48 9.97 12.55
C HIS A 316 -1.19 9.83 13.32
N PHE A 317 -0.87 10.87 14.10
CA PHE A 317 0.28 10.86 14.99
C PHE A 317 -0.10 10.07 16.25
N SER A 318 0.15 8.77 16.24
CA SER A 318 0.21 8.00 17.48
C SER A 318 1.44 8.47 18.25
N ASN A 319 1.24 9.30 19.27
CA ASN A 319 2.23 9.46 20.33
C ASN A 319 2.52 8.06 20.89
N HIS A 320 3.74 7.57 20.64
CA HIS A 320 4.34 6.45 21.34
C HIS A 320 5.01 6.95 22.61
#